data_AF-A0A3L7UKX4-F1
#
_entry.id   AF-A0A3L7UKX4-F1
#
_cell.length_a   1.000
_cell.length_b   1.000
_cell.length_c   1.000
_cell.angle_alpha   90.00
_cell.angle_beta   90.00
_cell.angle_gamma   90.00
#
_symmetry.space_group_name_H-M   'P 1'
#
loop_
_entity.id
_entity.type
_entity.pdbx_description
1 polymer ?
#
loop_
_entity_poly.entity_id
_entity_poly.type
_entity_poly.pdbx_seq_one_letter_code
_entity_poly.pdbx_strand_id
1 'polypeptide(L)'
;MLCALTAGGCRFTLLSHALVEPDSIADRDAASLAVTDGQSAAKPSPTTIPIELVFVRFGEQDLQLRDDLWGFVDEQIIDAALRRTLAANGMRAGVVTSQLPAAFADRFRPKQPTIHTGEIPDGSFERPAVVRRILKLLPGRNSEVVAASVLTELVLLEHDGEGVHGGTYHDASTHFSLRAWPAADGRVRIDLVPTIKHGPQERSWVGEDGVFR
;
A
#
# COMPACT_ATOMS: atom_id res chain seq x y z
N MET A 1 23.82 -29.33 4.91
CA MET A 1 23.46 -28.02 5.48
C MET A 1 22.55 -27.35 4.48
N LEU A 2 21.24 -27.47 4.69
CA LEU A 2 20.20 -27.16 3.71
C LEU A 2 19.72 -25.71 3.99
N CYS A 3 20.31 -24.73 3.30
CA CYS A 3 19.82 -23.35 3.34
C CYS A 3 18.69 -23.21 2.32
N ALA A 4 17.45 -23.28 2.78
CA ALA A 4 16.28 -22.89 2.01
C ALA A 4 16.16 -21.35 2.06
N LEU A 5 16.49 -20.67 0.96
CA LEU A 5 16.13 -19.27 0.76
C LEU A 5 14.66 -19.21 0.33
N THR A 6 13.77 -18.83 1.23
CA THR A 6 12.39 -18.49 0.90
C THR A 6 12.34 -17.03 0.45
N ALA A 7 12.40 -16.81 -0.87
CA ALA A 7 12.14 -15.51 -1.45
C ALA A 7 10.64 -15.16 -1.29
N GLY A 8 10.32 -14.43 -0.22
CA GLY A 8 9.00 -13.86 0.01
C GLY A 8 8.75 -12.71 -0.97
N GLY A 9 8.28 -13.03 -2.17
CA GLY A 9 7.89 -12.04 -3.17
C GLY A 9 6.79 -11.11 -2.65
N CYS A 10 7.01 -9.80 -2.69
CA CYS A 10 5.96 -8.82 -2.41
C CYS A 10 4.93 -8.87 -3.55
N ARG A 11 3.72 -9.32 -3.23
CA ARG A 11 2.58 -9.39 -4.17
C ARG A 11 1.56 -8.32 -3.78
N PHE A 12 1.25 -7.42 -4.71
CA PHE A 12 0.34 -6.31 -4.48
C PHE A 12 -0.93 -6.47 -5.33
N THR A 13 -2.09 -6.25 -4.74
CA THR A 13 -3.40 -6.29 -5.44
C THR A 13 -4.01 -4.89 -5.35
N LEU A 14 -4.28 -4.28 -6.50
CA LEU A 14 -5.08 -3.06 -6.58
C LEU A 14 -6.57 -3.46 -6.63
N LEU A 15 -7.30 -3.16 -5.57
CA LEU A 15 -8.75 -3.34 -5.53
C LEU A 15 -9.42 -2.09 -6.11
N SER A 16 -9.97 -2.19 -7.32
CA SER A 16 -10.89 -1.19 -7.84
C SER A 16 -12.29 -1.41 -7.28
N HIS A 17 -12.73 -0.46 -6.46
CA HIS A 17 -14.12 -0.01 -6.30
C HIS A 17 -15.16 -0.86 -5.51
N ALA A 18 -14.80 -1.93 -4.78
CA ALA A 18 -15.83 -2.79 -4.14
C ALA A 18 -15.86 -2.83 -2.59
N LEU A 19 -15.06 -2.04 -1.87
CA LEU A 19 -15.06 -2.04 -0.38
C LEU A 19 -15.55 -0.73 0.26
N VAL A 20 -16.07 0.20 -0.53
CA VAL A 20 -16.66 1.42 0.00
C VAL A 20 -18.07 1.10 0.51
N GLU A 21 -18.19 0.78 1.80
CA GLU A 21 -19.45 1.06 2.49
C GLU A 21 -19.61 2.61 2.55
N PRO A 22 -20.70 3.16 2.01
CA PRO A 22 -20.90 4.62 1.96
C PRO A 22 -21.11 5.26 3.35
N ASP A 23 -21.32 4.46 4.41
CA ASP A 23 -21.76 4.98 5.71
C ASP A 23 -20.64 5.48 6.64
N SER A 24 -19.36 5.27 6.34
CA SER A 24 -18.29 5.71 7.26
C SER A 24 -17.79 7.15 7.05
N ILE A 25 -18.37 7.91 6.10
CA ILE A 25 -18.00 9.30 5.82
C ILE A 25 -19.07 10.29 6.34
N ALA A 26 -20.27 9.82 6.68
CA ALA A 26 -21.42 10.69 6.90
C ALA A 26 -21.61 11.22 8.33
N ASP A 27 -20.87 10.74 9.34
CA ASP A 27 -21.23 11.06 10.74
C ASP A 27 -20.03 11.52 11.57
N ARG A 28 -19.71 12.82 11.49
CA ARG A 28 -18.96 13.53 12.55
C ARG A 28 -18.98 15.06 12.53
N ASP A 29 -19.58 15.71 11.54
CA ASP A 29 -19.62 17.18 11.46
C ASP A 29 -21.04 17.78 11.67
N ALA A 30 -21.93 17.07 12.37
CA ALA A 30 -23.27 17.56 12.70
C ALA A 30 -23.40 17.98 14.17
N ALA A 31 -22.51 18.84 14.67
CA ALA A 31 -22.76 19.59 15.91
C ALA A 31 -21.85 20.81 16.05
N SER A 32 -22.19 21.92 15.39
CA SER A 32 -22.08 23.28 15.96
C SER A 32 -22.67 24.31 14.99
N LEU A 33 -23.94 24.65 15.18
CA LEU A 33 -24.55 25.84 14.59
C LEU A 33 -24.52 26.95 15.63
N ALA A 34 -23.59 27.89 15.48
CA ALA A 34 -23.73 29.25 15.99
C ALA A 34 -23.12 30.20 14.95
N VAL A 35 -23.98 31.07 14.43
CA VAL A 35 -23.74 32.02 13.35
C VAL A 35 -22.83 33.16 13.83
N THR A 36 -21.74 33.41 13.11
CA THR A 36 -21.17 34.76 13.01
C THR A 36 -20.69 34.99 11.59
N ASP A 37 -21.24 36.04 11.01
CA ASP A 37 -21.05 36.54 9.66
C ASP A 37 -19.60 36.99 9.42
N GLY A 38 -19.07 36.68 8.24
CA GLY A 38 -17.67 36.91 7.88
C GLY A 38 -17.25 36.09 6.68
N GLN A 39 -17.63 36.54 5.47
CA GLN A 39 -17.11 36.01 4.21
C GLN A 39 -15.60 36.23 4.10
N SER A 40 -14.83 35.30 4.66
CA SER A 40 -13.49 35.03 4.18
C SER A 40 -13.64 34.18 2.92
N ALA A 41 -13.19 34.70 1.77
CA ALA A 41 -13.09 33.91 0.55
C ALA A 41 -12.10 32.76 0.80
N ALA A 42 -12.62 31.63 1.28
CA ALA A 42 -11.84 30.44 1.54
C ALA A 42 -11.15 30.04 0.23
N LYS A 43 -9.82 30.01 0.24
CA LYS A 43 -9.05 29.44 -0.88
C LYS A 43 -9.63 28.05 -1.17
N PRO A 44 -9.96 27.72 -2.43
CA PRO A 44 -10.49 26.41 -2.75
C PRO A 44 -9.51 25.37 -2.24
N SER A 45 -9.99 24.49 -1.35
CA SER A 45 -9.18 23.39 -0.85
C SER A 45 -8.79 22.51 -2.04
N PRO A 46 -7.52 22.09 -2.12
CA PRO A 46 -7.07 21.31 -3.27
C PRO A 46 -7.84 19.99 -3.32
N THR A 47 -8.37 19.66 -4.50
CA THR A 47 -9.08 18.41 -4.72
C THR A 47 -8.12 17.24 -4.55
N THR A 48 -8.47 16.31 -3.66
CA THR A 48 -7.67 15.11 -3.39
C THR A 48 -8.34 13.87 -3.97
N ILE A 49 -7.53 12.88 -4.34
CA ILE A 49 -7.95 11.57 -4.81
C ILE A 49 -7.82 10.60 -3.63
N PRO A 50 -8.92 10.10 -3.05
CA PRO A 50 -8.85 9.10 -1.99
C PRO A 50 -8.40 7.76 -2.59
N ILE A 51 -7.34 7.17 -2.03
CA ILE A 51 -6.86 5.83 -2.39
C ILE A 51 -6.90 4.96 -1.13
N GLU A 52 -7.61 3.85 -1.21
CA GLU A 52 -7.57 2.82 -0.18
C GLU A 52 -6.49 1.78 -0.50
N LEU A 53 -5.60 1.54 0.45
CA LEU A 53 -4.56 0.53 0.39
C LEU A 53 -4.88 -0.56 1.41
N VAL A 54 -4.89 -1.81 0.95
CA VAL A 54 -5.05 -2.98 1.80
C VAL A 54 -3.82 -3.87 1.62
N PHE A 55 -3.03 -4.01 2.68
CA PHE A 55 -1.90 -4.94 2.73
C PHE A 55 -2.38 -6.25 3.32
N VAL A 56 -2.30 -7.32 2.54
CA VAL A 56 -2.69 -8.66 2.98
C VAL A 56 -1.44 -9.53 3.05
N ARG A 57 -1.22 -10.15 4.21
CA ARG A 57 -0.15 -11.13 4.43
C ARG A 57 -0.76 -12.52 4.40
N PHE A 58 -0.23 -13.38 3.56
CA PHE A 58 -0.60 -14.80 3.48
C PHE A 58 0.45 -15.61 4.23
N GLY A 59 0.03 -16.27 5.31
CA GLY A 59 0.86 -17.29 5.97
C GLY A 59 0.88 -18.60 5.18
N GLU A 60 1.65 -19.58 5.63
CA GLU A 60 1.72 -20.90 5.00
C GLU A 60 0.35 -21.59 4.88
N GLN A 61 -0.54 -21.33 5.85
CA GLN A 61 -1.90 -21.87 5.87
C GLN A 61 -2.85 -21.24 4.84
N ASP A 62 -2.49 -20.07 4.30
CA ASP A 62 -3.34 -19.31 3.38
C ASP A 62 -2.86 -19.41 1.91
N LEU A 63 -1.96 -20.33 1.58
CA LEU A 63 -1.37 -20.44 0.24
C LEU A 63 -2.43 -20.78 -0.84
N GLN A 64 -3.38 -21.65 -0.54
CA GLN A 64 -4.47 -21.95 -1.47
C GLN A 64 -5.35 -20.73 -1.71
N LEU A 65 -5.73 -20.02 -0.63
CA LEU A 65 -6.51 -18.79 -0.72
C LEU A 65 -5.77 -17.73 -1.55
N ARG A 66 -4.47 -17.58 -1.34
CA ARG A 66 -3.61 -16.69 -2.15
C ARG A 66 -3.71 -17.05 -3.63
N ASP A 67 -3.64 -18.33 -3.97
CA ASP A 67 -3.64 -18.77 -5.38
C ASP A 67 -5.03 -18.65 -6.01
N ASP A 68 -6.09 -18.93 -5.25
CA ASP A 68 -7.48 -18.71 -5.66
C ASP A 68 -7.75 -17.23 -5.95
N LEU A 69 -7.23 -16.30 -5.14
CA LEU A 69 -7.35 -14.86 -5.37
C LEU A 69 -6.85 -14.49 -6.77
N TRP A 70 -5.69 -15.02 -7.15
CA TRP A 70 -5.09 -14.73 -8.45
C TRP A 70 -5.90 -15.28 -9.63
N GLY A 71 -6.82 -16.21 -9.40
CA GLY A 71 -7.80 -16.64 -10.40
C GLY A 71 -8.82 -15.54 -10.77
N PHE A 72 -9.02 -14.54 -9.91
CA PHE A 72 -9.92 -13.40 -10.13
C PHE A 72 -9.21 -12.13 -10.57
N VAL A 73 -7.87 -12.14 -10.59
CA VAL A 73 -7.06 -10.98 -10.97
C VAL A 73 -6.76 -11.06 -12.46
N ASP A 74 -7.19 -10.04 -13.20
CA ASP A 74 -6.80 -9.89 -14.60
C ASP A 74 -5.38 -9.32 -14.67
N GLU A 75 -4.41 -10.20 -14.97
CA GLU A 75 -3.04 -9.81 -15.23
C GLU A 75 -2.83 -9.36 -16.69
N GLN A 76 -3.70 -9.73 -17.62
CA GLN A 76 -3.49 -9.47 -19.05
C GLN A 76 -3.61 -7.98 -19.39
N ILE A 77 -4.23 -7.19 -18.52
CA ILE A 77 -4.24 -5.72 -18.59
C ILE A 77 -2.83 -5.10 -18.46
N ILE A 78 -1.89 -5.81 -17.84
CA ILE A 78 -0.48 -5.39 -17.73
C ILE A 78 0.30 -5.91 -18.93
N ASP A 79 1.07 -5.03 -19.57
CA ASP A 79 1.90 -5.38 -20.72
C ASP A 79 2.77 -6.62 -20.47
N ALA A 80 2.93 -7.45 -21.49
CA ALA A 80 3.62 -8.73 -21.38
C ALA A 80 5.11 -8.59 -21.04
N ALA A 81 5.78 -7.52 -21.48
CA ALA A 81 7.17 -7.26 -21.10
C ALA A 81 7.27 -6.82 -19.64
N LEU A 82 6.36 -5.93 -19.20
CA LEU A 82 6.30 -5.51 -17.80
C LEU A 82 5.99 -6.68 -16.87
N ARG A 83 5.03 -7.56 -17.21
CA ARG A 83 4.73 -8.76 -16.41
C ARG A 83 5.92 -9.71 -16.27
N ARG A 84 6.67 -9.94 -17.35
CA ARG A 84 7.88 -10.77 -17.30
C ARG A 84 8.93 -10.15 -16.38
N THR A 85 9.10 -8.84 -16.48
CA THR A 85 10.03 -8.09 -15.61
C THR A 85 9.62 -8.18 -14.14
N LEU A 86 8.34 -7.96 -13.83
CA LEU A 86 7.83 -8.11 -12.46
C LEU A 86 8.03 -9.54 -11.94
N ALA A 87 7.66 -10.55 -12.72
CA ALA A 87 7.78 -11.95 -12.33
C ALA A 87 9.23 -12.39 -12.11
N ALA A 88 10.15 -11.94 -12.96
CA ALA A 88 11.58 -12.20 -12.82
C ALA A 88 12.17 -11.59 -11.53
N ASN A 89 11.54 -10.51 -11.02
CA ASN A 89 11.88 -9.85 -9.77
C ASN A 89 10.95 -10.24 -8.60
N GLY A 90 10.25 -11.36 -8.70
CA GLY A 90 9.43 -11.91 -7.62
C GLY A 90 8.12 -11.15 -7.33
N MET A 91 7.72 -10.24 -8.22
CA MET A 91 6.50 -9.45 -8.12
C MET A 91 5.42 -9.96 -9.07
N ARG A 92 4.16 -9.73 -8.68
CA ARG A 92 2.99 -10.02 -9.51
C ARG A 92 1.97 -8.90 -9.31
N ALA A 93 1.33 -8.48 -10.40
CA ALA A 93 0.37 -7.39 -10.40
C ALA A 93 -0.72 -7.65 -11.43
N GLY A 94 -1.93 -7.17 -11.14
CA GLY A 94 -3.07 -7.18 -12.04
C GLY A 94 -4.22 -6.39 -11.44
N VAL A 95 -5.36 -6.40 -12.13
CA VAL A 95 -6.54 -5.62 -11.75
C VAL A 95 -7.71 -6.56 -11.47
N VAL A 96 -8.43 -6.31 -10.38
CA VAL A 96 -9.71 -6.97 -10.11
C VAL A 96 -10.83 -6.11 -10.70
N THR A 97 -11.38 -6.53 -11.83
CA THR A 97 -12.41 -5.79 -12.59
C THR A 97 -13.84 -6.17 -12.18
N SER A 98 -14.03 -7.35 -11.59
CA SER A 98 -15.30 -7.82 -11.03
C SER A 98 -15.41 -7.51 -9.54
N GLN A 99 -16.59 -7.72 -8.96
CA GLN A 99 -16.70 -7.76 -7.51
C GLN A 99 -15.83 -8.89 -6.95
N LEU A 100 -15.07 -8.58 -5.90
CA LEU A 100 -14.27 -9.54 -5.19
C LEU A 100 -15.21 -10.51 -4.43
N PRO A 101 -15.06 -11.84 -4.55
CA PRO A 101 -15.91 -12.79 -3.84
C PRO A 101 -15.94 -12.52 -2.32
N ALA A 102 -17.10 -12.72 -1.69
CA ALA A 102 -17.34 -12.38 -0.27
C ALA A 102 -16.29 -13.00 0.67
N ALA A 103 -15.85 -14.24 0.40
CA ALA A 103 -14.82 -14.91 1.17
C ALA A 103 -13.49 -14.13 1.23
N PHE A 104 -13.10 -13.46 0.14
CA PHE A 104 -11.92 -12.59 0.13
C PHE A 104 -12.22 -11.23 0.76
N ALA A 105 -13.38 -10.64 0.48
CA ALA A 105 -13.78 -9.36 1.05
C ALA A 105 -13.77 -9.39 2.58
N ASP A 106 -14.32 -10.44 3.19
CA ASP A 106 -14.31 -10.62 4.65
C ASP A 106 -12.90 -10.87 5.20
N ARG A 107 -12.07 -11.60 4.46
CA ARG A 107 -10.67 -11.81 4.86
C ARG A 107 -9.86 -10.51 4.81
N PHE A 108 -10.16 -9.62 3.87
CA PHE A 108 -9.47 -8.34 3.66
C PHE A 108 -10.02 -7.21 4.51
N ARG A 109 -11.09 -7.45 5.29
CA ARG A 109 -11.49 -6.53 6.34
C ARG A 109 -10.45 -6.56 7.46
N PRO A 110 -9.87 -5.41 7.84
CA PRO A 110 -8.94 -5.35 8.97
C PRO A 110 -9.68 -5.80 10.23
N LYS A 111 -9.18 -6.84 10.90
CA LYS A 111 -9.70 -7.24 12.19
C LYS A 111 -9.33 -6.19 13.22
N GLN A 112 -10.30 -5.79 14.05
CA GLN A 112 -10.03 -4.91 15.18
C GLN A 112 -8.98 -5.58 16.09
N PRO A 113 -7.98 -4.85 16.60
CA PRO A 113 -7.00 -5.45 17.49
C PRO A 113 -7.73 -6.06 18.69
N THR A 114 -7.62 -7.37 18.86
CA THR A 114 -8.03 -8.03 20.10
C THR A 114 -7.12 -7.50 21.19
N ILE A 115 -7.67 -6.68 22.08
CA ILE A 115 -6.99 -6.30 23.32
C ILE A 115 -6.89 -7.57 24.15
N HIS A 116 -5.74 -8.24 24.07
CA HIS A 116 -5.43 -9.33 24.99
C HIS A 116 -5.11 -8.72 26.36
N THR A 117 -6.13 -8.64 27.24
CA THR A 117 -5.91 -8.49 28.68
C THR A 117 -5.40 -9.82 29.24
N GLY A 118 -4.09 -10.04 29.10
CA GLY A 118 -3.40 -11.23 29.60
C GLY A 118 -1.95 -11.21 29.13
N GLU A 119 -1.03 -11.48 30.06
CA GLU A 119 0.43 -11.43 29.92
C GLU A 119 0.95 -11.71 28.51
N ILE A 120 1.72 -10.75 27.97
CA ILE A 120 2.41 -10.83 26.68
C ILE A 120 3.66 -11.71 26.89
N PRO A 121 3.74 -12.93 26.31
CA PRO A 121 5.00 -13.66 26.25
C PRO A 121 5.94 -12.97 25.26
N ASP A 122 7.22 -12.96 25.61
CA ASP A 122 8.34 -12.28 24.94
C ASP A 122 8.26 -12.15 23.40
N GLY A 123 8.57 -10.93 22.93
CA GLY A 123 9.42 -10.73 21.74
C GLY A 123 8.81 -10.89 20.35
N SER A 124 7.55 -11.33 20.18
CA SER A 124 6.91 -11.38 18.87
C SER A 124 5.84 -10.29 18.72
N PHE A 125 6.21 -9.17 18.10
CA PHE A 125 5.20 -8.27 17.52
C PHE A 125 4.60 -8.97 16.30
N GLU A 126 3.56 -9.78 16.48
CA GLU A 126 2.80 -10.36 15.37
C GLU A 126 2.31 -9.21 14.47
N ARG A 127 2.86 -9.12 13.25
CA ARG A 127 2.38 -8.14 12.28
C ARG A 127 0.97 -8.53 11.88
N PRO A 128 0.00 -7.59 11.90
CA PRO A 128 -1.38 -7.89 11.53
C PRO A 128 -1.45 -8.48 10.12
N ALA A 129 -2.28 -9.53 9.97
CA ALA A 129 -2.49 -10.22 8.70
C ALA A 129 -3.04 -9.27 7.63
N VAL A 130 -3.84 -8.28 8.02
CA VAL A 130 -4.38 -7.25 7.14
C VAL A 130 -4.20 -5.87 7.72
N VAL A 131 -3.69 -4.93 6.92
CA VAL A 131 -3.57 -3.51 7.27
C VAL A 131 -4.30 -2.69 6.22
N ARG A 132 -5.23 -1.84 6.65
CA ARG A 132 -5.95 -0.89 5.80
C ARG A 132 -5.41 0.52 6.03
N ARG A 133 -5.19 1.28 4.96
CA ARG A 133 -4.80 2.70 5.01
C ARG A 133 -5.58 3.46 3.95
N ILE A 134 -6.07 4.65 4.30
CA ILE A 134 -6.68 5.58 3.34
C ILE A 134 -5.71 6.74 3.16
N LEU A 135 -5.30 6.99 1.92
CA LEU A 135 -4.47 8.12 1.53
C LEU A 135 -5.33 9.15 0.79
N LYS A 136 -5.06 10.43 1.02
CA LYS A 136 -5.63 11.53 0.25
C LYS A 136 -4.53 12.13 -0.61
N LEU A 137 -4.50 11.77 -1.89
CA LEU A 137 -3.42 12.16 -2.80
C LEU A 137 -3.77 13.44 -3.55
N LEU A 138 -2.80 14.35 -3.67
CA LEU A 138 -2.90 15.44 -4.64
C LEU A 138 -2.59 14.89 -6.05
N PRO A 139 -3.36 15.25 -7.10
CA PRO A 139 -3.12 14.77 -8.45
C PRO A 139 -1.66 14.94 -8.90
N GLY A 140 -1.04 13.84 -9.31
CA GLY A 140 0.35 13.78 -9.77
C GLY A 140 1.44 13.96 -8.71
N ARG A 141 1.10 14.26 -7.45
CA ARG A 141 2.09 14.31 -6.37
C ARG A 141 2.47 12.91 -5.91
N ASN A 142 3.76 12.72 -5.65
CA ASN A 142 4.30 11.47 -5.12
C ASN A 142 3.89 11.30 -3.65
N SER A 143 3.42 10.11 -3.32
CA SER A 143 3.21 9.65 -1.94
C SER A 143 3.96 8.35 -1.73
N GLU A 144 4.50 8.16 -0.53
CA GLU A 144 5.30 6.99 -0.19
C GLU A 144 4.50 6.01 0.64
N VAL A 145 4.55 4.76 0.20
CA VAL A 145 3.85 3.67 0.82
C VAL A 145 4.88 2.69 1.36
N VAL A 146 5.13 2.74 2.67
CA VAL A 146 6.13 1.88 3.34
C VAL A 146 5.70 0.42 3.27
N ALA A 147 6.49 -0.42 2.60
CA ALA A 147 6.24 -1.86 2.44
C ALA A 147 6.92 -2.67 3.57
N ALA A 148 8.18 -2.36 3.88
CA ALA A 148 8.89 -2.87 5.05
C ALA A 148 9.63 -1.75 5.80
N SER A 149 9.81 -1.95 7.10
CA SER A 149 10.66 -1.10 7.94
C SER A 149 12.13 -1.18 7.51
N VAL A 150 12.94 -0.25 8.01
CA VAL A 150 14.38 -0.17 7.73
C VAL A 150 15.08 -1.50 8.03
N LEU A 151 15.92 -1.94 7.09
CA LEU A 151 16.81 -3.08 7.16
C LEU A 151 18.25 -2.56 7.24
N THR A 152 19.05 -3.08 8.17
CA THR A 152 20.47 -2.72 8.27
C THR A 152 21.22 -3.07 6.99
N GLU A 153 20.86 -4.20 6.37
CA GLU A 153 21.42 -4.66 5.11
C GLU A 153 20.31 -5.34 4.29
N LEU A 154 20.24 -5.01 3.00
CA LEU A 154 19.35 -5.62 2.02
C LEU A 154 20.19 -6.10 0.84
N VAL A 155 20.28 -7.42 0.67
CA VAL A 155 20.80 -8.04 -0.54
C VAL A 155 19.65 -8.19 -1.53
N LEU A 156 19.77 -7.56 -2.69
CA LEU A 156 18.78 -7.59 -3.75
C LEU A 156 19.39 -8.27 -4.98
N LEU A 157 18.64 -9.19 -5.57
CA LEU A 157 18.92 -9.74 -6.89
C LEU A 157 17.85 -9.21 -7.84
N GLU A 158 18.28 -8.47 -8.85
CA GLU A 158 17.40 -7.90 -9.86
C GLU A 158 17.66 -8.60 -11.19
N HIS A 159 16.58 -8.95 -11.88
CA HIS A 159 16.66 -9.44 -13.24
C HIS A 159 16.20 -8.34 -14.20
N ASP A 160 17.04 -7.99 -15.17
CA ASP A 160 16.73 -7.05 -16.23
C ASP A 160 16.87 -7.68 -17.63
N GLY A 161 16.97 -6.88 -18.69
CA GLY A 161 17.12 -7.38 -20.06
C GLY A 161 18.48 -8.07 -20.35
N GLU A 162 19.49 -7.84 -19.51
CA GLU A 162 20.87 -8.31 -19.71
C GLU A 162 21.23 -9.49 -18.80
N GLY A 163 20.54 -9.66 -17.67
CA GLY A 163 20.71 -10.84 -16.81
C GLY A 163 20.26 -10.59 -15.38
N VAL A 164 20.88 -11.33 -14.45
CA VAL A 164 20.68 -11.15 -13.02
C VAL A 164 21.87 -10.38 -12.44
N HIS A 165 21.56 -9.28 -11.76
CA HIS A 165 22.52 -8.40 -11.10
C HIS A 165 22.23 -8.40 -9.61
N GLY A 166 23.30 -8.38 -8.79
CA GLY A 166 23.20 -8.34 -7.34
C GLY A 166 23.69 -7.00 -6.78
N GLY A 167 22.96 -6.47 -5.80
CA GLY A 167 23.35 -5.27 -5.05
C GLY A 167 23.15 -5.48 -3.56
N THR A 168 24.08 -4.96 -2.76
CA THR A 168 23.94 -4.88 -1.30
C THR A 168 23.70 -3.43 -0.91
N TYR A 169 22.58 -3.17 -0.26
CA TYR A 169 22.15 -1.86 0.18
C TYR A 169 22.14 -1.78 1.70
N HIS A 170 22.89 -0.84 2.27
CA HIS A 170 22.92 -0.59 3.70
C HIS A 170 21.91 0.48 4.10
N ASP A 171 21.37 0.37 5.32
CA ASP A 171 20.34 1.27 5.84
C ASP A 171 19.14 1.39 4.88
N ALA A 172 18.72 0.24 4.35
CA ALA A 172 17.76 0.17 3.26
C ALA A 172 16.30 0.19 3.77
N SER A 173 15.41 0.84 3.04
CA SER A 173 13.96 0.79 3.26
C SER A 173 13.22 0.57 1.95
N THR A 174 12.27 -0.35 1.97
CA THR A 174 11.47 -0.69 0.80
C THR A 174 10.11 0.01 0.87
N HIS A 175 9.80 0.72 -0.20
CA HIS A 175 8.56 1.49 -0.32
C HIS A 175 7.99 1.35 -1.73
N PHE A 176 6.77 1.82 -1.89
CA PHE A 176 6.25 2.13 -3.21
C PHE A 176 6.10 3.65 -3.35
N SER A 177 6.57 4.18 -4.47
CA SER A 177 6.19 5.50 -4.96
C SER A 177 4.81 5.38 -5.62
N LEU A 178 3.84 6.09 -5.08
CA LEU A 178 2.45 6.10 -5.54
C LEU A 178 2.09 7.49 -6.06
N ARG A 179 1.64 7.55 -7.31
CA ARG A 179 1.04 8.74 -7.91
C ARG A 179 -0.32 8.38 -8.52
N ALA A 180 -1.25 9.32 -8.46
CA ALA A 180 -2.58 9.14 -9.03
C ALA A 180 -3.02 10.38 -9.81
N TRP A 181 -3.77 10.17 -10.88
CA TRP A 181 -4.41 11.24 -11.67
C TRP A 181 -5.85 10.87 -11.97
N PRO A 182 -6.80 11.82 -11.91
CA PRO A 182 -8.13 11.59 -12.44
C PRO A 182 -8.06 11.42 -13.96
N ALA A 183 -8.80 10.46 -14.50
CA ALA A 183 -9.05 10.34 -15.93
C ALA A 183 -10.37 11.04 -16.31
N ALA A 184 -10.54 11.36 -17.58
CA ALA A 184 -11.71 12.09 -18.08
C ALA A 184 -13.03 11.29 -17.97
N ASP A 185 -12.94 9.98 -17.83
CA ASP A 185 -14.07 9.04 -17.78
C ASP A 185 -14.44 8.62 -16.34
N GLY A 186 -13.93 9.35 -15.34
CA GLY A 186 -14.16 9.05 -13.93
C GLY A 186 -13.27 7.94 -13.36
N ARG A 187 -12.40 7.32 -14.17
CA ARG A 187 -11.37 6.40 -13.67
C ARG A 187 -10.21 7.17 -13.03
N VAL A 188 -9.34 6.44 -12.34
CA VAL A 188 -8.09 6.95 -11.79
C VAL A 188 -6.94 6.20 -12.43
N ARG A 189 -5.97 6.93 -12.99
CA ARG A 189 -4.68 6.37 -13.40
C ARG A 189 -3.77 6.32 -12.19
N ILE A 190 -3.20 5.15 -11.92
CA ILE A 190 -2.27 4.92 -10.81
C ILE A 190 -0.91 4.55 -11.39
N ASP A 191 0.14 5.24 -10.95
CA ASP A 191 1.51 4.77 -11.08
C ASP A 191 1.94 4.26 -9.70
N LEU A 192 2.39 3.01 -9.64
CA LEU A 192 2.93 2.38 -8.43
C LEU A 192 4.27 1.77 -8.76
N VAL A 193 5.34 2.30 -8.17
CA VAL A 193 6.71 1.90 -8.47
C VAL A 193 7.36 1.36 -7.19
N PRO A 194 7.81 0.08 -7.15
CA PRO A 194 8.65 -0.42 -6.07
C PRO A 194 9.94 0.40 -6.03
N THR A 195 10.36 0.82 -4.84
CA THR A 195 11.53 1.70 -4.70
C THR A 195 12.29 1.33 -3.43
N ILE A 196 13.61 1.41 -3.52
CA ILE A 196 14.53 1.18 -2.41
C ILE A 196 15.23 2.50 -2.11
N LYS A 197 15.11 2.95 -0.86
CA LYS A 197 15.91 4.04 -0.31
C LYS A 197 17.01 3.41 0.53
N HIS A 198 18.24 3.87 0.41
CA HIS A 198 19.37 3.34 1.15
C HIS A 198 20.37 4.45 1.49
N GLY A 199 21.24 4.18 2.46
CA GLY A 199 22.21 5.13 2.99
C GLY A 199 21.73 5.87 4.25
N PRO A 200 22.58 6.72 4.82
CA PRO A 200 22.30 7.40 6.08
C PRO A 200 21.00 8.20 6.01
N GLN A 201 20.18 8.11 7.05
CA GLN A 201 18.92 8.84 7.11
C GLN A 201 19.17 10.34 7.28
N GLU A 202 19.13 11.08 6.18
CA GLU A 202 19.14 12.54 6.23
C GLU A 202 17.79 13.03 6.76
N ARG A 203 17.77 13.67 7.93
CA ARG A 203 16.56 14.30 8.47
C ARG A 203 16.26 15.55 7.64
N SER A 204 15.50 15.41 6.56
CA SER A 204 14.89 16.56 5.91
C SER A 204 13.75 17.06 6.79
N TRP A 205 13.97 18.15 7.51
CA TRP A 205 12.90 18.83 8.23
C TRP A 205 11.95 19.46 7.20
N VAL A 206 10.80 18.84 7.00
CA VAL A 206 9.70 19.43 6.23
C VAL A 206 8.83 20.19 7.23
N GLY A 207 9.12 21.49 7.38
CA GLY A 207 8.30 22.38 8.20
C GLY A 207 7.00 22.69 7.49
N GLU A 208 5.93 21.97 7.82
CA GLU A 208 4.58 22.39 7.44
C GLU A 208 3.79 23.05 8.57
N ASP A 209 4.29 23.03 9.81
CA ASP A 209 3.67 23.81 10.90
C ASP A 209 4.74 24.53 11.73
N GLY A 210 4.69 25.86 11.68
CA GLY A 210 5.50 26.71 12.52
C GLY A 210 5.14 26.50 13.99
N VAL A 211 6.07 25.97 14.77
CA VAL A 211 6.15 26.22 16.20
C VAL A 211 7.62 26.40 16.57
N PHE A 212 8.04 27.66 16.64
CA PHE A 212 9.13 28.04 17.54
C PHE A 212 8.47 28.55 18.82
N ARG A 213 8.83 27.95 19.96
CA ARG A 213 8.80 28.61 21.27
C ARG A 213 10.23 28.74 21.73
#